data_AF-A0A6P0KH43-F1
#
_entry.id   AF-A0A6P0KH43-F1
#
_cell.length_a   1.000
_cell.length_b   1.000
_cell.length_c   1.000
_cell.angle_alpha   90.00
_cell.angle_beta   90.00
_cell.angle_gamma   90.00
#
_symmetry.space_group_name_H-M   'P 1'
#
loop_
_entity.id
_entity.type
_entity.pdbx_description
1 polymer ?
#
loop_
_entity_poly.entity_id
_entity_poly.type
_entity_poly.pdbx_seq_one_letter_code
_entity_poly.pdbx_strand_id
1 'polypeptide(L)'
;MNTKVWVYMKRNRRGKHVTPDSAARILRKACLRVGIEGASTHSFRKTVLTQMSDSGIPLRVIAEVSGHRDLRQLQAYLEVREEQVLGAVSSLSMLSFVEDSSTEDEKEKFPDTSPSLQQ
;
A
#
# COMPACT_ATOMS: atom_id res chain seq x y z
N MET A 1 -25.01 26.78 -19.97
CA MET A 1 -24.87 25.55 -20.78
C MET A 1 -23.53 24.89 -20.44
N ASN A 2 -23.52 23.78 -19.70
CA ASN A 2 -22.27 23.07 -19.37
C ASN A 2 -21.91 22.13 -20.52
N THR A 3 -21.01 22.56 -21.41
CA THR A 3 -20.44 21.71 -22.46
C THR A 3 -19.42 20.76 -21.85
N LYS A 4 -19.75 19.46 -21.80
CA LYS A 4 -18.78 18.41 -21.43
C LYS A 4 -17.70 18.33 -22.52
N VAL A 5 -16.49 18.76 -22.19
CA VAL A 5 -15.30 18.62 -23.03
C VAL A 5 -14.58 17.32 -22.66
N TRP A 6 -14.25 16.50 -23.66
CA TRP A 6 -13.50 15.26 -23.46
C TRP A 6 -12.02 15.46 -23.77
N VAL A 7 -11.15 15.12 -22.81
CA VAL A 7 -9.68 15.23 -22.97
C VAL A 7 -9.13 14.18 -23.94
N TYR A 8 -9.71 12.98 -23.97
CA TYR A 8 -9.22 11.87 -24.80
C TYR A 8 -10.19 11.53 -25.94
N MET A 9 -9.81 11.87 -27.16
CA MET A 9 -10.56 11.57 -28.38
C MET A 9 -10.03 10.32 -29.08
N LYS A 10 -10.93 9.55 -29.71
CA LYS A 10 -10.51 8.46 -30.59
C LYS A 10 -9.91 9.03 -31.87
N ARG A 11 -8.70 8.58 -32.21
CA ARG A 11 -7.92 9.02 -33.38
C ARG A 11 -8.70 9.03 -34.71
N ASN A 12 -9.63 8.09 -34.91
CA ASN A 12 -10.30 7.87 -36.19
C ASN A 12 -11.83 8.04 -36.18
N ARG A 13 -12.42 8.67 -35.15
CA ARG A 13 -13.85 9.00 -35.11
C ARG A 13 -14.04 10.37 -34.46
N ARG A 14 -14.23 11.40 -35.30
CA ARG A 14 -14.53 12.77 -34.86
C ARG A 14 -15.72 12.77 -33.90
N GLY A 15 -15.56 13.40 -32.74
CA GLY A 15 -16.62 13.53 -31.71
C GLY A 15 -16.82 12.33 -30.78
N LYS A 16 -16.08 11.22 -30.92
CA LYS A 16 -16.18 10.07 -29.99
C LYS A 16 -14.99 10.02 -29.03
N HIS A 17 -15.28 10.00 -27.73
CA HIS A 17 -14.28 9.86 -26.68
C HIS A 17 -13.76 8.42 -26.55
N VAL A 18 -12.59 8.28 -25.93
CA VAL A 18 -12.05 6.97 -25.56
C VAL A 18 -12.99 6.33 -24.53
N THR A 19 -13.35 5.07 -24.76
CA THR A 19 -14.13 4.29 -23.80
C THR A 19 -13.20 3.71 -22.73
N PRO A 20 -13.66 3.47 -21.49
CA PRO A 20 -12.83 2.90 -20.43
C PRO A 20 -12.14 1.59 -20.85
N ASP A 21 -12.88 0.73 -21.54
CA ASP A 21 -12.36 -0.52 -22.11
C ASP A 21 -11.26 -0.28 -23.17
N SER A 22 -11.42 0.74 -24.01
CA SER A 22 -10.40 1.13 -24.99
C SER A 22 -9.13 1.62 -24.31
N ALA A 23 -9.26 2.41 -23.24
CA ALA A 23 -8.11 2.87 -22.45
C ALA A 23 -7.42 1.70 -21.75
N ALA A 24 -8.17 0.79 -21.12
CA ALA A 24 -7.62 -0.39 -20.47
C ALA A 24 -6.84 -1.29 -21.46
N ARG A 25 -7.37 -1.48 -22.68
CA ARG A 25 -6.68 -2.23 -23.73
C ARG A 25 -5.38 -1.56 -24.19
N ILE A 26 -5.39 -0.24 -24.36
CA ILE A 26 -4.19 0.53 -24.72
C ILE A 26 -3.13 0.37 -23.62
N LEU A 27 -3.55 0.49 -22.35
CA LEU A 27 -2.67 0.32 -21.20
C LEU A 27 -2.06 -1.08 -21.15
N ARG A 28 -2.87 -2.14 -21.28
CA ARG A 28 -2.37 -3.52 -21.29
C ARG A 28 -1.35 -3.74 -22.41
N LYS A 29 -1.62 -3.24 -23.62
CA LYS A 29 -0.65 -3.30 -24.74
C LYS A 29 0.64 -2.54 -24.43
N ALA A 30 0.56 -1.41 -23.72
CA ALA A 30 1.75 -0.69 -23.29
C ALA A 30 2.55 -1.49 -22.27
N CYS A 31 1.91 -2.04 -21.23
CA CYS A 31 2.54 -2.88 -20.21
C CYS A 31 3.23 -4.11 -20.83
N LEU A 32 2.58 -4.80 -21.76
CA LEU A 32 3.16 -5.95 -22.47
C LEU A 32 4.42 -5.58 -23.26
N ARG A 33 4.47 -4.40 -23.89
CA ARG A 33 5.66 -3.94 -24.63
C ARG A 33 6.86 -3.67 -23.73
N VAL A 34 6.63 -3.33 -22.47
CA VAL A 34 7.70 -3.08 -21.49
C VAL A 34 7.95 -4.28 -20.57
N GLY A 35 7.34 -5.43 -20.85
CA GLY A 35 7.52 -6.66 -20.07
C GLY A 35 6.86 -6.65 -18.68
N ILE A 36 5.89 -5.76 -18.43
CA ILE A 36 5.16 -5.73 -17.17
C ILE A 36 3.95 -6.65 -17.25
N GLU A 37 3.97 -7.71 -16.44
CA GLU A 37 2.87 -8.67 -16.31
C GLU A 37 1.90 -8.26 -15.19
N GLY A 38 0.61 -8.60 -15.35
CA GLY A 38 -0.42 -8.37 -14.31
C GLY A 38 -0.83 -6.91 -14.04
N ALA A 39 -0.17 -5.91 -14.64
CA ALA A 39 -0.50 -4.51 -14.39
C ALA A 39 -1.83 -4.06 -15.05
N SER A 40 -2.61 -3.30 -14.28
CA SER A 40 -3.87 -2.69 -14.71
C SER A 40 -3.95 -1.23 -14.26
N THR A 41 -5.00 -0.51 -14.68
CA THR A 41 -5.31 0.84 -14.19
C THR A 41 -5.46 0.87 -12.67
N HIS A 42 -6.01 -0.18 -12.09
CA HIS A 42 -6.18 -0.32 -10.65
C HIS A 42 -4.84 -0.53 -9.94
N SER A 43 -3.95 -1.36 -10.50
CA SER A 43 -2.61 -1.60 -9.96
C SER A 43 -1.81 -0.30 -9.87
N PHE A 44 -1.84 0.53 -10.92
CA PHE A 44 -1.18 1.84 -10.89
C PHE A 44 -1.77 2.77 -9.83
N ARG A 45 -3.09 2.76 -9.65
CA ARG A 45 -3.73 3.52 -8.58
C ARG A 45 -3.24 3.05 -7.21
N LYS A 46 -3.12 1.73 -6.96
CA LYS A 46 -2.51 1.21 -5.73
C LYS A 46 -1.10 1.78 -5.54
N THR A 47 -0.24 1.62 -6.54
CA THR A 47 1.17 2.03 -6.50
C THR A 47 1.35 3.51 -6.14
N VAL A 48 0.56 4.41 -6.75
CA VAL A 48 0.64 5.85 -6.44
C VAL A 48 0.24 6.13 -4.99
N LEU A 49 -0.81 5.49 -4.49
CA LEU A 49 -1.28 5.70 -3.12
C LEU A 49 -0.26 5.16 -2.09
N THR A 50 0.31 3.99 -2.36
CA THR A 50 1.37 3.41 -1.55
C THR A 50 2.60 4.32 -1.52
N GLN A 51 3.06 4.80 -2.68
CA GLN A 51 4.21 5.73 -2.74
C GLN A 51 3.96 7.04 -1.98
N MET A 52 2.75 7.60 -2.06
CA MET A 52 2.41 8.79 -1.29
C MET A 52 2.46 8.52 0.23
N SER A 53 1.96 7.36 0.66
CA SER A 53 2.04 6.94 2.06
C SER A 53 3.47 6.72 2.51
N ASP A 54 4.29 6.05 1.69
CA ASP A 54 5.70 5.77 1.98
C ASP A 54 6.53 7.06 2.08
N SER A 55 6.16 8.10 1.33
CA SER A 55 6.78 9.43 1.45
C SER A 55 6.35 10.22 2.70
N GLY A 56 5.52 9.64 3.57
CA GLY A 56 5.06 10.26 4.81
C GLY A 56 3.95 11.30 4.63
N ILE A 57 3.27 11.32 3.47
CA ILE A 57 2.15 12.25 3.25
C ILE A 57 0.96 11.83 4.12
N PRO A 58 0.30 12.75 4.85
CA PRO A 58 -0.84 12.41 5.67
C PRO A 58 -1.99 11.77 4.87
N LEU A 59 -2.56 10.68 5.38
CA LEU A 59 -3.63 9.91 4.72
C LEU A 59 -4.83 10.76 4.28
N ARG A 60 -5.16 11.81 5.04
CA ARG A 60 -6.25 12.73 4.70
C ARG A 60 -5.98 13.52 3.42
N VAL A 61 -4.72 13.92 3.19
CA VAL A 61 -4.30 14.61 1.96
C VAL A 61 -4.35 13.64 0.78
N ILE A 62 -3.87 12.40 0.99
CA ILE A 62 -3.93 11.34 -0.03
C ILE A 62 -5.39 11.03 -0.40
N ALA A 63 -6.30 10.97 0.56
CA ALA A 63 -7.73 10.75 0.33
C ALA A 63 -8.35 11.84 -0.54
N GLU A 64 -8.03 13.11 -0.27
CA GLU A 64 -8.50 14.26 -1.05
C GLU A 64 -8.01 14.20 -2.50
N VAL A 65 -6.71 13.97 -2.71
CA VAL A 65 -6.09 13.87 -4.05
C VAL A 65 -6.66 12.68 -4.84
N SER A 66 -6.91 11.58 -4.15
CA SER A 66 -7.42 10.36 -4.77
C SER A 66 -8.93 10.36 -4.97
N GLY A 67 -9.66 11.24 -4.29
CA GLY A 67 -11.13 11.31 -4.30
C GLY A 67 -11.81 10.21 -3.50
N HIS A 68 -11.12 9.60 -2.51
CA HIS A 68 -11.76 8.65 -1.60
C HIS A 68 -12.59 9.41 -0.56
N ARG A 69 -13.86 9.03 -0.44
CA ARG A 69 -14.77 9.58 0.59
C ARG A 69 -14.59 8.90 1.94
N ASP A 70 -14.09 7.67 1.93
CA ASP A 70 -13.88 6.85 3.12
C ASP A 70 -12.41 6.46 3.24
N LEU A 71 -11.82 6.79 4.38
CA LEU A 71 -10.43 6.45 4.70
C LEU A 71 -10.22 4.95 4.84
N ARG A 72 -11.25 4.17 5.21
CA ARG A 72 -11.14 2.71 5.29
C ARG A 72 -10.86 2.09 3.92
N GLN A 73 -11.50 2.64 2.88
CA GLN A 73 -11.26 2.20 1.51
C GLN A 73 -9.85 2.55 1.05
N LEU A 74 -9.30 3.69 1.49
CA LEU A 74 -7.91 4.07 1.22
C LEU A 74 -6.93 3.13 1.94
N GLN A 75 -7.19 2.80 3.20
CA GLN A 75 -6.34 1.90 4.00
C GLN A 75 -6.21 0.50 3.37
N ALA A 76 -7.23 0.00 2.69
CA ALA A 76 -7.15 -1.27 1.95
C ALA A 76 -6.10 -1.27 0.82
N TYR A 77 -5.64 -0.10 0.39
CA TYR A 77 -4.56 0.04 -0.61
C TYR A 77 -3.17 0.12 0.01
N LEU A 78 -3.06 0.35 1.31
CA LEU A 78 -1.81 0.54 2.02
C LEU A 78 -1.41 -0.76 2.69
N GLU A 79 -0.65 -1.56 1.96
CA GLU A 79 -0.01 -2.75 2.51
C GLU A 79 1.10 -2.31 3.46
N VAL A 80 0.95 -2.65 4.75
CA VAL A 80 2.00 -2.38 5.74
C VAL A 80 3.16 -3.32 5.49
N ARG A 81 4.36 -2.78 5.27
CA ARG A 81 5.58 -3.58 5.13
C ARG A 81 6.20 -3.82 6.51
N GLU A 82 6.78 -5.00 6.74
CA GLU A 82 7.42 -5.35 8.02
C GLU A 82 8.50 -4.35 8.43
N GLU A 83 9.23 -3.79 7.46
CA GLU A 83 10.22 -2.71 7.63
C GLU A 83 9.63 -1.49 8.36
N GLN A 84 8.40 -1.09 8.01
CA GLN A 84 7.74 0.08 8.59
C GLN A 84 7.35 -0.19 10.05
N VAL A 85 6.99 -1.43 10.38
CA VAL A 85 6.68 -1.86 11.75
C VAL A 85 7.95 -1.85 12.60
N LEU A 86 9.04 -2.43 12.08
CA LEU A 86 10.32 -2.47 12.78
C LEU A 86 10.86 -1.05 13.07
N GLY A 87 10.79 -0.14 12.08
CA GLY A 87 11.19 1.25 12.26
C GLY A 87 10.36 1.98 13.32
N ALA A 88 9.05 1.74 13.37
CA ALA A 88 8.16 2.32 14.38
C ALA A 88 8.49 1.80 15.80
N VAL A 89 8.71 0.49 15.95
CA VAL A 89 9.09 -0.13 17.23
C VAL A 89 10.47 0.36 17.68
N SER A 90 11.44 0.45 16.76
CA SER A 90 12.78 0.96 17.06
C SER A 90 12.75 2.43 17.53
N SER A 91 11.89 3.25 16.93
CA SER A 91 11.70 4.64 17.34
C SER A 91 11.19 4.77 18.77
N LEU A 92 10.29 3.87 19.21
CA LEU A 92 9.83 3.80 20.59
C LEU A 92 10.94 3.33 21.54
N SER A 93 11.70 2.30 21.13
CA SER A 93 12.82 1.78 21.92
C SER A 93 13.92 2.82 22.17
N MET A 94 14.15 3.75 21.24
CA MET A 94 15.10 4.85 21.42
C MET A 94 14.60 5.90 22.42
N LEU A 95 13.28 6.03 22.60
CA LEU A 95 12.66 7.00 23.51
C LEU A 95 12.45 6.42 24.91
N SER A 96 12.31 5.10 25.04
CA SER A 96 12.21 4.45 26.35
C SER A 96 13.57 4.44 27.04
N PHE A 97 13.69 5.09 28.20
CA PHE A 97 14.81 4.90 29.11
C PHE A 97 14.79 3.44 29.58
N VAL A 98 15.72 2.63 29.08
CA VAL A 98 16.00 1.31 29.64
C VAL A 98 16.89 1.55 30.84
N GLU A 99 16.33 1.43 32.05
CA GLU A 99 17.16 1.19 33.22
C GLU A 99 17.92 -0.11 32.96
N ASP A 100 19.24 -0.01 32.80
CA ASP A 100 20.11 -1.17 32.92
C ASP A 100 20.09 -1.57 34.40
N SER A 101 19.08 -2.34 34.79
CA SER A 101 19.06 -3.03 36.06
C SER A 101 20.05 -4.19 35.96
N SER A 102 21.34 -3.83 35.99
CA SER A 102 22.43 -4.73 36.30
C SER A 102 22.28 -5.20 37.75
N THR A 103 21.39 -6.14 38.00
CA THR A 103 21.36 -6.96 39.21
C THR A 103 21.18 -8.41 38.80
N GLU A 104 22.34 -9.04 38.61
CA GLU A 104 22.69 -10.44 38.92
C GLU A 104 21.61 -11.53 38.77
N ASP A 105 21.85 -12.42 37.80
CA ASP A 105 21.64 -13.87 37.82
C ASP A 105 20.45 -14.42 38.64
N GLU A 106 19.30 -14.64 37.99
CA GLU A 106 18.52 -15.85 38.24
C GLU A 106 18.01 -16.45 36.92
N LYS A 107 18.60 -17.58 36.55
CA LYS A 107 18.13 -18.49 35.51
C LYS A 107 16.79 -19.10 35.94
N GLU A 108 15.67 -18.45 35.63
CA GLU A 108 14.39 -19.15 35.69
C GLU A 108 14.24 -20.09 34.48
N LYS A 109 14.28 -21.37 34.82
CA LYS A 109 14.18 -22.54 33.97
C LYS A 109 12.73 -22.68 33.49
N PHE A 110 12.48 -22.47 32.20
CA PHE A 110 11.20 -22.83 31.59
C PHE A 110 10.93 -24.34 31.82
N PRO A 111 9.75 -24.74 32.32
CA PRO A 111 9.45 -26.15 32.50
C PRO A 111 9.27 -26.82 31.13
N ASP A 112 10.08 -27.83 30.85
CA ASP A 112 9.90 -28.74 29.71
C ASP A 112 8.55 -29.44 29.84
N THR A 113 7.54 -28.98 29.10
CA THR A 113 6.34 -29.77 28.83
C THR A 113 6.60 -30.67 27.62
N SER A 114 7.38 -31.73 27.84
CA SER A 114 7.34 -32.89 26.96
C SER A 114 6.03 -33.66 27.23
N PRO A 115 5.12 -33.84 26.26
CA PRO A 115 3.94 -34.67 26.48
C PRO A 115 4.38 -36.13 26.49
N SER A 116 4.27 -36.78 27.64
CA SER A 116 4.44 -38.23 27.78
C SER A 116 3.33 -38.94 26.99
N LEU A 117 3.66 -39.53 25.84
CA LEU A 117 2.83 -40.55 25.21
C LEU A 117 2.79 -41.77 26.15
N GLN A 118 1.63 -42.04 26.74
CA GLN A 118 1.31 -43.34 27.31
C GLN A 118 0.57 -44.17 26.25
N GLN A 119 1.08 -45.39 26.11
CA GLN A 119 0.72 -46.57 25.30
C GLN A 119 -0.65 -46.58 24.60
#